data_AF-A0A6F9C1B9-F1
#
_entry.id   AF-A0A6F9C1B9-F1
#
_cell.length_a   1.000
_cell.length_b   1.000
_cell.length_c   1.000
_cell.angle_alpha   90.00
_cell.angle_beta   90.00
_cell.angle_gamma   90.00
#
_symmetry.space_group_name_H-M   'P 1'
#
loop_
_entity.id
_entity.type
_entity.pdbx_description
1 polymer ?
#
loop_
_entity_poly.entity_id
_entity_poly.type
_entity_poly.pdbx_seq_one_letter_code
_entity_poly.pdbx_strand_id
1 'polypeptide(L)'
;VHFINLSDPNLKFTAERSREKIDFLDLTIHKNKENKLESTNFRKPQSRNTLLCAYSNHPVHLKQNILVGQFLRLRSNYSPNIDFERKARFLQSGYDKGVIEQAYTRARETERQSLLTGTNRNQDKMRPQYSPCTGRVKSIVLKHWNILKSDQNLREFTALPPCFCF
;
A
#
# COMPACT_ATOMS: atom_id res chain seq x y z
N VAL A 1 1.11 22.67 -25.51
CA VAL A 1 2.22 22.60 -24.53
C VAL A 1 3.14 23.81 -24.63
N HIS A 2 3.64 24.15 -25.84
CA HIS A 2 4.63 25.23 -25.98
C HIS A 2 4.17 26.61 -25.45
N PHE A 3 2.95 27.03 -25.74
CA PHE A 3 2.40 28.31 -25.25
C PHE A 3 2.33 28.37 -23.71
N ILE A 4 1.94 27.28 -23.06
CA ILE A 4 1.78 27.21 -21.60
C ILE A 4 3.14 27.26 -20.89
N ASN A 5 4.18 26.68 -21.51
CA ASN A 5 5.55 26.71 -20.98
C ASN A 5 6.22 28.09 -21.07
N LEU A 6 5.58 29.09 -21.68
CA LEU A 6 6.09 30.46 -21.71
C LEU A 6 5.68 31.26 -20.47
N SER A 7 4.68 30.80 -19.72
CA SER A 7 4.10 31.58 -18.61
C SER A 7 4.94 31.54 -17.33
N ASP A 8 5.63 30.44 -17.03
CA ASP A 8 6.45 30.28 -15.82
C ASP A 8 7.76 29.52 -16.15
N PRO A 9 8.93 30.13 -15.94
CA PRO A 9 10.23 29.49 -16.22
C PRO A 9 10.55 28.30 -15.31
N ASN A 10 9.88 28.17 -14.16
CA ASN A 10 10.09 27.08 -13.21
C ASN A 10 9.14 25.89 -13.41
N LEU A 11 8.11 26.03 -14.26
CA LEU A 11 7.11 24.99 -14.50
C LEU A 11 7.05 24.60 -15.98
N LYS A 12 7.59 23.41 -16.30
CA LYS A 12 7.59 22.86 -17.65
C LYS A 12 6.56 21.73 -17.78
N PHE A 13 5.55 21.97 -18.59
CA PHE A 13 4.60 20.96 -19.05
C PHE A 13 5.21 20.14 -20.20
N THR A 14 4.94 18.85 -20.18
CA THR A 14 5.29 17.91 -21.26
C THR A 14 4.02 17.20 -21.70
N ALA A 15 3.99 16.75 -22.97
CA ALA A 15 2.96 15.85 -23.46
C ALA A 15 3.64 14.73 -24.23
N GLU A 16 3.20 13.51 -23.98
CA GLU A 16 3.69 12.31 -24.64
C GLU A 16 2.52 11.60 -25.30
N ARG A 17 2.74 11.09 -26.52
CA ARG A 17 1.75 10.32 -27.26
C ARG A 17 2.46 9.18 -27.98
N SER A 18 1.96 7.97 -27.82
CA SER A 18 2.44 6.80 -28.54
C SER A 18 1.27 5.86 -28.86
N ARG A 19 1.41 5.10 -29.95
CA ARG A 19 0.40 4.12 -30.41
C ARG A 19 0.67 2.70 -29.89
N GLU A 20 1.84 2.49 -29.28
CA GLU A 20 2.35 1.18 -28.87
C GLU A 20 2.37 1.01 -27.36
N LYS A 21 2.81 2.05 -26.64
CA LYS A 21 2.89 2.05 -25.17
C LYS A 21 2.66 3.43 -24.59
N ILE A 22 2.23 3.50 -23.34
CA ILE A 22 2.12 4.75 -22.58
C ILE A 22 2.40 4.47 -21.10
N ASP A 23 3.18 5.36 -20.50
CA ASP A 23 3.43 5.33 -19.06
C ASP A 23 2.38 6.17 -18.33
N PHE A 24 1.71 5.57 -17.35
CA PHE A 24 0.68 6.23 -16.54
C PHE A 24 0.76 5.74 -15.09
N LEU A 25 0.96 6.67 -14.15
CA LEU A 25 1.17 6.35 -12.72
C LEU A 25 2.31 5.33 -12.55
N ASP A 26 2.00 4.15 -11.99
CA ASP A 26 2.92 3.05 -11.72
C ASP A 26 2.85 1.94 -12.80
N LEU A 27 2.32 2.26 -13.99
CA LEU A 27 2.03 1.31 -15.08
C LEU A 27 2.64 1.77 -16.41
N THR A 28 3.16 0.82 -17.18
CA THR A 28 3.36 0.95 -18.63
C THR A 28 2.30 0.10 -19.31
N ILE A 29 1.35 0.75 -19.97
CA ILE A 29 0.30 0.08 -20.76
C ILE A 29 0.83 -0.08 -22.18
N HIS A 30 0.79 -1.28 -22.74
CA HIS A 30 1.29 -1.56 -24.08
C HIS A 30 0.46 -2.63 -24.79
N LYS A 31 0.62 -2.73 -26.12
CA LYS A 31 0.01 -3.81 -26.92
C LYS A 31 0.96 -5.00 -26.98
N ASN A 32 0.44 -6.20 -26.71
CA ASN A 32 1.19 -7.44 -26.88
C ASN A 32 1.20 -7.90 -28.36
N LYS A 33 1.87 -9.04 -28.64
CA LYS A 33 1.96 -9.61 -30.00
C LYS A 33 0.60 -9.97 -30.61
N GLU A 34 -0.43 -10.14 -29.79
CA GLU A 34 -1.81 -10.45 -30.19
C GLU A 34 -2.71 -9.20 -30.26
N ASN A 35 -2.13 -7.98 -30.22
CA ASN A 35 -2.85 -6.70 -30.17
C ASN A 35 -3.77 -6.52 -28.95
N LYS A 36 -3.57 -7.29 -27.86
CA LYS A 36 -4.27 -7.10 -26.58
C LYS A 36 -3.49 -6.13 -25.69
N LEU A 37 -4.22 -5.42 -24.83
CA LEU A 37 -3.60 -4.51 -23.85
C LEU A 37 -3.01 -5.32 -22.69
N GLU A 38 -1.74 -5.06 -22.42
CA GLU A 38 -1.02 -5.56 -21.27
C GLU A 38 -0.40 -4.41 -20.47
N SER A 39 -0.09 -4.68 -19.21
CA SER A 39 0.46 -3.69 -18.29
C SER A 39 1.65 -4.27 -17.53
N THR A 40 2.70 -3.46 -17.42
CA THR A 40 3.93 -3.76 -16.68
C THR A 40 4.23 -2.66 -15.67
N ASN A 41 5.13 -2.92 -14.71
CA ASN A 41 5.50 -1.95 -13.69
C ASN A 41 6.32 -0.83 -14.31
N PHE A 42 5.80 0.40 -14.22
CA PHE A 42 6.58 1.59 -14.53
C PHE A 42 7.13 2.19 -13.25
N ARG A 43 8.40 2.59 -13.29
CA ARG A 43 9.04 3.37 -12.24
C ARG A 43 9.70 4.59 -12.86
N LYS A 44 9.29 5.77 -12.38
CA LYS A 44 9.96 7.02 -12.74
C LYS A 44 11.45 6.92 -12.37
N PRO A 45 12.37 7.19 -13.31
CA PRO A 45 13.82 7.11 -13.07
C PRO A 45 14.27 7.94 -11.85
N GLN A 46 13.63 9.09 -11.63
CA GLN A 46 13.94 10.03 -10.56
C GLN A 46 13.28 9.66 -9.22
N SER A 47 12.37 8.68 -9.19
CA SER A 47 11.70 8.29 -7.94
C SER A 47 12.56 7.33 -7.12
N ARG A 48 12.93 7.76 -5.92
CA ARG A 48 13.62 6.92 -4.92
C ARG A 48 12.81 5.69 -4.54
N ASN A 49 11.47 5.75 -4.58
CA ASN A 49 10.53 4.65 -4.29
C ASN A 49 11.01 3.73 -3.16
N THR A 50 11.53 4.31 -2.07
CA THR A 50 12.19 3.57 -0.99
C THR A 50 11.18 2.62 -0.33
N LEU A 51 11.55 1.36 -0.17
CA LEU A 51 10.76 0.43 0.63
C LEU A 51 11.01 0.69 2.11
N LEU A 52 10.01 0.42 2.94
CA LEU A 52 10.15 0.55 4.38
C LEU A 52 11.21 -0.43 4.89
N CYS A 53 12.13 0.02 5.74
CA CYS A 53 13.16 -0.85 6.30
C CYS A 53 12.57 -1.83 7.33
N ALA A 54 13.01 -3.08 7.34
CA ALA A 54 12.54 -4.09 8.29
C ALA A 54 12.82 -3.74 9.76
N TYR A 55 13.91 -3.02 10.02
CA TYR A 55 14.35 -2.62 11.37
C TYR A 55 13.74 -1.30 11.86
N SER A 56 12.90 -0.65 11.06
CA SER A 56 12.20 0.57 11.45
C SER A 56 11.24 0.32 12.63
N ASN A 57 11.02 1.37 13.43
CA ASN A 57 10.13 1.37 14.59
C ASN A 57 8.64 1.48 14.20
N HIS A 58 8.21 0.59 13.33
CA HIS A 58 6.82 0.41 12.93
C HIS A 58 6.28 -0.92 13.46
N PRO A 59 4.95 -1.04 13.63
CA PRO A 59 4.35 -2.30 14.02
C PRO A 59 4.75 -3.45 13.09
N VAL A 60 4.99 -4.63 13.66
CA VAL A 60 5.41 -5.81 12.89
C VAL A 60 4.36 -6.18 11.85
N HIS A 61 3.07 -6.18 12.21
CA HIS A 61 1.97 -6.48 11.29
C HIS A 61 1.91 -5.46 10.14
N LEU A 62 2.22 -4.19 10.39
CA LEU A 62 2.22 -3.16 9.34
C LEU A 62 3.34 -3.44 8.33
N LYS A 63 4.54 -3.73 8.82
CA LYS A 63 5.69 -4.08 7.97
C LYS A 63 5.38 -5.31 7.11
N GLN A 64 4.77 -6.35 7.67
CA GLN A 64 4.36 -7.55 6.93
C GLN A 64 3.24 -7.24 5.92
N ASN A 65 2.24 -6.45 6.31
CA ASN A 65 1.15 -6.05 5.42
C ASN A 65 1.62 -5.22 4.24
N ILE A 66 2.69 -4.42 4.39
CA ILE A 66 3.31 -3.70 3.28
C ILE A 66 3.84 -4.67 2.23
N LEU A 67 4.51 -5.76 2.62
CA LEU A 67 4.98 -6.78 1.68
C LEU A 67 3.81 -7.38 0.90
N VAL A 68 2.78 -7.85 1.62
CA VAL A 68 1.57 -8.43 1.02
C VAL A 68 0.90 -7.43 0.09
N GLY A 69 0.69 -6.19 0.52
CA GLY A 69 0.03 -5.14 -0.25
C GLY A 69 0.80 -4.77 -1.53
N GLN A 70 2.14 -4.77 -1.48
CA GLN A 70 2.95 -4.53 -2.67
C GLN A 70 2.84 -5.68 -3.66
N PHE A 71 2.88 -6.95 -3.21
CA PHE A 71 2.68 -8.09 -4.11
C PHE A 71 1.24 -8.16 -4.67
N LEU A 72 0.23 -7.84 -3.86
CA LEU A 72 -1.16 -7.76 -4.34
C LEU A 72 -1.35 -6.64 -5.35
N ARG A 73 -0.70 -5.49 -5.16
CA ARG A 73 -0.66 -4.43 -6.16
C ARG A 73 -0.02 -4.94 -7.45
N LEU A 74 1.06 -5.73 -7.34
CA LEU A 74 1.66 -6.33 -8.52
C LEU A 74 0.69 -7.28 -9.25
N ARG A 75 0.02 -8.15 -8.48
CA ARG A 75 -0.95 -9.12 -9.00
C ARG A 75 -2.17 -8.49 -9.66
N SER A 76 -2.67 -7.39 -9.10
CA SER A 76 -3.86 -6.67 -9.60
C SER A 76 -3.56 -5.77 -10.79
N ASN A 77 -2.39 -5.13 -10.83
CA ASN A 77 -2.07 -4.14 -11.83
C ASN A 77 -1.29 -4.68 -13.03
N TYR A 78 -0.56 -5.81 -12.93
CA TYR A 78 0.34 -6.27 -14.00
C TYR A 78 -0.02 -7.64 -14.58
N SER A 79 0.35 -7.85 -15.85
CA SER A 79 0.47 -9.16 -16.51
C SER A 79 1.88 -9.75 -16.23
N PRO A 80 2.14 -11.06 -16.38
CA PRO A 80 3.05 -11.83 -15.50
C PRO A 80 4.56 -11.48 -15.58
N ASN A 81 5.31 -11.91 -14.54
CA ASN A 81 6.79 -12.01 -14.38
C ASN A 81 7.60 -10.87 -13.71
N ILE A 82 7.01 -9.97 -12.91
CA ILE A 82 7.76 -8.87 -12.23
C ILE A 82 8.16 -9.18 -10.77
N ASP A 83 7.94 -10.40 -10.29
CA ASP A 83 8.07 -10.72 -8.86
C ASP A 83 9.52 -10.72 -8.35
N PHE A 84 10.49 -11.06 -9.21
CA PHE A 84 11.90 -11.19 -8.83
C PHE A 84 12.53 -9.86 -8.38
N GLU A 85 12.30 -8.78 -9.11
CA GLU A 85 12.85 -7.46 -8.76
C GLU A 85 12.30 -7.00 -7.40
N ARG A 86 11.00 -7.21 -7.16
CA ARG A 86 10.36 -6.82 -5.90
C ARG A 86 10.93 -7.61 -4.71
N LYS A 87 11.11 -8.92 -4.85
CA LYS A 87 11.72 -9.78 -3.83
C LYS A 87 13.14 -9.32 -3.49
N ALA A 88 13.97 -9.04 -4.50
CA ALA A 88 15.34 -8.58 -4.30
C ALA A 88 15.40 -7.28 -3.48
N ARG A 89 14.49 -6.35 -3.73
CA ARG A 89 14.43 -5.07 -3.00
C ARG A 89 13.97 -5.22 -1.55
N PHE A 90 13.06 -6.14 -1.26
CA PHE A 90 12.69 -6.44 0.14
C PHE A 90 13.86 -7.08 0.90
N LEU A 91 14.63 -7.96 0.27
CA LEU A 91 15.85 -8.52 0.87
C LEU A 91 16.85 -7.41 1.19
N GLN A 92 17.10 -6.48 0.26
CA GLN A 92 17.95 -5.31 0.49
C GLN A 92 17.45 -4.40 1.62
N SER A 93 16.14 -4.40 1.88
CA SER A 93 15.52 -3.60 2.96
C SER A 93 15.55 -4.31 4.33
N GLY A 94 16.17 -5.49 4.41
CA GLY A 94 16.38 -6.25 5.64
C GLY A 94 15.26 -7.25 6.00
N TYR A 95 14.34 -7.53 5.08
CA TYR A 95 13.29 -8.51 5.34
C TYR A 95 13.79 -9.94 5.21
N ASP A 96 13.33 -10.81 6.11
CA ASP A 96 13.62 -12.23 6.06
C ASP A 96 12.99 -12.91 4.83
N LYS A 97 13.71 -13.89 4.26
CA LYS A 97 13.26 -14.65 3.08
C LYS A 97 11.93 -15.35 3.31
N GLY A 98 11.71 -15.96 4.47
CA GLY A 98 10.49 -16.66 4.80
C GLY A 98 9.27 -15.72 4.81
N VAL A 99 9.42 -14.53 5.38
CA VAL A 99 8.35 -13.52 5.39
C VAL A 99 8.01 -13.02 3.98
N ILE A 100 9.04 -12.82 3.15
CA ILE A 100 8.86 -12.43 1.74
C ILE A 100 8.12 -13.51 0.97
N GLU A 101 8.52 -14.78 1.11
CA GLU A 101 7.87 -15.89 0.40
C GLU A 101 6.44 -16.10 0.86
N GLN A 102 6.14 -16.00 2.15
CA GLN A 102 4.76 -16.06 2.65
C GLN A 102 3.88 -14.97 2.05
N ALA A 103 4.38 -13.73 2.01
CA ALA A 103 3.64 -12.61 1.43
C ALA A 103 3.45 -12.78 -0.09
N TYR A 104 4.47 -13.28 -0.78
CA TYR A 104 4.42 -13.57 -2.21
C TYR A 104 3.42 -14.69 -2.53
N THR A 105 3.49 -15.81 -1.84
CA THR A 105 2.58 -16.95 -2.01
C THR A 105 1.14 -16.53 -1.80
N ARG A 106 0.86 -15.80 -0.71
CA ARG A 106 -0.47 -15.24 -0.45
C ARG A 106 -0.99 -14.40 -1.62
N ALA A 107 -0.16 -13.52 -2.17
CA ALA A 107 -0.57 -12.66 -3.29
C ALA A 107 -0.78 -13.45 -4.59
N ARG A 108 0.07 -14.46 -4.85
CA ARG A 108 -0.02 -15.33 -6.02
C ARG A 108 -1.30 -16.17 -6.00
N GLU A 109 -1.66 -16.70 -4.83
CA GLU A 109 -2.88 -17.49 -4.61
C GLU A 109 -4.17 -16.65 -4.63
N THR A 110 -4.05 -15.33 -4.44
CA THR A 110 -5.21 -14.44 -4.49
C THR A 110 -5.71 -14.29 -5.93
N GLU A 111 -7.01 -14.50 -6.12
CA GLU A 111 -7.66 -14.33 -7.41
C GLU A 111 -7.62 -12.86 -7.85
N ARG A 112 -7.14 -12.59 -9.07
CA ARG A 112 -7.01 -11.23 -9.57
C ARG A 112 -8.35 -10.48 -9.59
N GLN A 113 -9.44 -11.13 -9.99
CA GLN A 113 -10.76 -10.49 -10.08
C GLN A 113 -11.23 -9.96 -8.72
N SER A 114 -10.94 -10.70 -7.65
CA SER A 114 -11.26 -10.27 -6.28
C SER A 114 -10.52 -9.00 -5.83
N LEU A 115 -9.40 -8.65 -6.50
CA LEU A 115 -8.62 -7.46 -6.20
C LEU A 115 -9.10 -6.22 -6.96
N LEU A 116 -9.91 -6.42 -8.00
CA LEU A 116 -10.49 -5.34 -8.82
C LEU A 116 -11.82 -4.86 -8.24
N THR A 117 -12.45 -5.65 -7.37
CA THR A 117 -13.68 -5.28 -6.68
C THR A 117 -13.34 -4.60 -5.35
N GLY A 118 -13.73 -3.33 -5.22
CA GLY A 118 -13.59 -2.60 -3.96
C GLY A 118 -14.44 -3.23 -2.86
N THR A 119 -13.89 -3.34 -1.65
CA THR A 119 -14.69 -3.71 -0.46
C THR A 119 -14.91 -2.47 0.39
N ASN A 120 -16.17 -2.11 0.63
CA ASN A 120 -16.49 -1.05 1.56
C ASN A 120 -16.36 -1.59 3.00
N ARG A 121 -15.42 -1.03 3.75
CA ARG A 121 -15.27 -1.31 5.18
C ARG A 121 -15.45 0.00 5.94
N ASN A 122 -16.69 0.34 6.24
CA ASN A 122 -17.03 1.45 7.13
C ASN A 122 -16.99 0.92 8.56
N GLN A 123 -15.88 1.17 9.26
CA GLN A 123 -15.77 0.99 10.70
C GLN A 123 -14.96 2.14 11.27
N ASP A 124 -15.49 2.77 12.31
CA ASP A 124 -14.76 3.76 13.09
C ASP A 124 -13.58 3.10 13.78
N LYS A 125 -12.39 3.69 13.59
CA LYS A 125 -11.12 3.16 14.08
C LYS A 125 -10.42 4.21 14.89
N MET A 126 -9.96 3.83 16.08
CA MET A 126 -9.05 4.65 16.86
C MET A 126 -7.62 4.47 16.35
N ARG A 127 -6.95 5.59 16.06
CA ARG A 127 -5.62 5.64 15.42
C ARG A 127 -4.63 6.38 16.33
N PRO A 128 -4.21 5.78 17.46
CA PRO A 128 -3.17 6.37 18.27
C PRO A 128 -1.84 6.38 17.52
N GLN A 129 -0.98 7.35 17.81
CA GLN A 129 0.39 7.34 17.30
C GLN A 129 1.12 6.08 17.79
N TYR A 130 1.79 5.37 16.87
CA TYR A 130 2.48 4.15 17.22
C TYR A 130 3.67 4.42 18.14
N SER A 131 3.78 3.59 19.17
CA SER A 131 4.92 3.42 20.03
C SER A 131 4.98 1.96 20.52
N PRO A 132 6.12 1.48 21.04
CA PRO A 132 6.20 0.13 21.61
C PRO A 132 5.19 -0.14 22.74
N CYS A 133 4.69 0.89 23.42
CA CYS A 133 3.70 0.75 24.49
C CYS A 133 2.24 0.83 24.03
N THR A 134 1.97 1.08 22.74
CA THR A 134 0.58 1.14 22.22
C THR A 134 -0.21 -0.15 22.42
N GLY A 135 0.44 -1.31 22.39
CA GLY A 135 -0.18 -2.58 22.75
C GLY A 135 -0.70 -2.58 24.19
N ARG A 136 0.08 -2.03 25.13
CA ARG A 136 -0.33 -1.88 26.54
C ARG A 136 -1.47 -0.88 26.69
N VAL A 137 -1.42 0.25 25.98
CA VAL A 137 -2.53 1.23 25.95
C VAL A 137 -3.82 0.56 25.47
N LYS A 138 -3.75 -0.18 24.37
CA LYS A 138 -4.90 -0.97 23.87
C LYS A 138 -5.45 -1.91 24.93
N SER A 139 -4.60 -2.70 25.58
CA SER A 139 -5.03 -3.63 26.62
C SER A 139 -5.70 -2.92 27.79
N ILE A 140 -5.17 -1.78 28.23
CA ILE A 140 -5.76 -0.98 29.32
C ILE A 140 -7.12 -0.42 28.92
N VAL A 141 -7.22 0.23 27.75
CA VAL A 141 -8.47 0.82 27.27
C VAL A 141 -9.55 -0.24 27.12
N LEU A 142 -9.23 -1.40 26.52
CA LEU A 142 -10.21 -2.48 26.35
C LEU A 142 -10.60 -3.12 27.68
N LYS A 143 -9.65 -3.34 28.61
CA LYS A 143 -9.91 -3.89 29.94
C LYS A 143 -10.80 -2.98 30.78
N HIS A 144 -10.61 -1.67 30.67
CA HIS A 144 -11.30 -0.66 31.47
C HIS A 144 -12.40 0.07 30.68
N TRP A 145 -12.86 -0.50 29.56
CA TRP A 145 -13.83 0.15 28.67
C TRP A 145 -15.15 0.49 29.38
N ASN A 146 -15.57 -0.36 30.32
CA ASN A 146 -16.78 -0.13 31.11
C ASN A 146 -16.73 1.17 31.92
N ILE A 147 -15.55 1.60 32.38
CA ILE A 147 -15.38 2.87 33.11
C ILE A 147 -15.64 4.04 32.17
N LEU A 148 -15.09 4.01 30.95
CA LEU A 148 -15.31 5.04 29.94
C LEU A 148 -16.78 5.09 29.50
N LYS A 149 -17.44 3.95 29.43
CA LYS A 149 -18.88 3.83 29.11
C LYS A 149 -19.79 4.39 30.20
N SER A 150 -19.35 4.37 31.46
CA SER A 150 -20.09 4.92 32.60
C SER A 150 -20.03 6.44 32.69
N ASP A 151 -19.09 7.09 32.00
CA ASP A 151 -18.94 8.54 31.98
C ASP A 151 -20.05 9.19 31.15
N GLN A 152 -20.73 10.17 31.74
CA GLN A 152 -21.91 10.81 31.15
C GLN A 152 -21.58 11.69 29.94
N ASN A 153 -20.37 12.26 29.89
CA ASN A 153 -19.89 13.09 28.78
C ASN A 153 -19.32 12.25 27.63
N LEU A 154 -18.79 11.06 27.91
CA LEU A 154 -18.18 10.19 26.90
C LEU A 154 -19.14 9.13 26.34
N ARG A 155 -20.35 9.02 26.89
CA ARG A 155 -21.32 7.96 26.56
C ARG A 155 -21.66 7.87 25.06
N GLU A 156 -21.75 9.02 24.39
CA GLU A 156 -22.01 9.10 22.95
C GLU A 156 -20.89 8.44 22.11
N PHE A 157 -19.64 8.60 22.55
CA PHE A 157 -18.46 8.10 21.85
C PHE A 157 -18.03 6.70 22.29
N THR A 158 -18.66 6.14 23.33
CA THR A 158 -18.21 4.89 23.98
C THR A 158 -19.23 3.74 23.86
N ALA A 159 -20.23 3.89 22.99
CA ALA A 159 -21.29 2.89 22.76
C ALA A 159 -20.73 1.49 22.44
N LEU A 160 -19.67 1.43 21.64
CA LEU A 160 -18.93 0.22 21.27
C LEU A 160 -17.43 0.37 21.57
N PRO A 161 -16.75 -0.71 22.00
CA PRO A 161 -15.29 -0.69 22.12
C PRO A 161 -14.63 -0.32 20.78
N PRO A 162 -13.58 0.50 20.79
CA PRO A 162 -12.98 1.02 19.58
C PRO A 162 -12.15 -0.07 18.89
N CYS A 163 -12.18 -0.08 17.57
CA CYS A 163 -11.22 -0.86 16.80
C CYS A 163 -9.89 -0.11 16.75
N PHE A 164 -8.84 -0.66 17.35
CA PHE A 164 -7.50 -0.08 17.27
C PHE A 164 -6.87 -0.37 15.91
N CYS A 165 -6.35 0.68 15.27
CA CYS A 165 -5.52 0.59 14.07
C CYS A 165 -4.16 1.21 14.37
N PHE A 166 -3.09 0.46 14.08
CA PHE A 166 -1.69 0.88 14.24
C PHE A 166 -0.96 0.73 12.91
#